data_AF-A0A9Q0TKS2-F1
#
_entry.id   AF-A0A9Q0TKS2-F1
#
_cell.length_a   1.000
_cell.length_b   1.000
_cell.length_c   1.000
_cell.angle_alpha   90.00
_cell.angle_beta   90.00
_cell.angle_gamma   90.00
#
_symmetry.space_group_name_H-M   'P 1'
#
loop_
_entity.id
_entity.type
_entity.pdbx_description
1 polymer ?
#
loop_
_entity_poly.entity_id
_entity_poly.type
_entity_poly.pdbx_seq_one_letter_code
_entity_poly.pdbx_strand_id
1 'polypeptide(L)'
;MNLSKGIVAAFFFVVFLRGGPLAHCQLTPTFYDQTCPNVSSIIRNVIATELATDARIGGSLIRLHFHDCFVNGCDASLLLDNSDTIVSEKEAGGNNNSARGFDVVDRMKALLESACPATVSCADILTIAAEESVVLAGGPNWTVPLGRRDSTTASRDAANSFLPRTYL
;
A
#
# COMPACT_ATOMS: atom_id res chain seq x y z
N MET A 1 20.47 -15.78 -54.79
CA MET A 1 19.34 -15.01 -54.20
C MET A 1 18.89 -15.50 -52.81
N ASN A 2 19.56 -16.49 -52.19
CA ASN A 2 19.12 -17.05 -50.89
C ASN A 2 20.00 -16.65 -49.69
N LEU A 3 21.20 -16.11 -49.92
CA LEU A 3 22.13 -15.73 -48.85
C LEU A 3 21.75 -14.38 -48.20
N SER A 4 21.23 -13.41 -48.97
CA SER A 4 20.81 -12.10 -48.44
C SER A 4 19.52 -12.20 -47.60
N LYS A 5 18.61 -13.11 -47.95
CA LYS A 5 17.36 -13.33 -47.21
C LYS A 5 17.60 -13.94 -45.82
N GLY A 6 18.58 -14.83 -45.70
CA GLY A 6 18.97 -15.43 -44.42
C GLY A 6 19.63 -14.44 -43.46
N ILE A 7 20.46 -13.52 -43.98
CA ILE A 7 21.12 -12.49 -43.17
C ILE A 7 20.10 -11.48 -42.63
N VAL A 8 19.13 -11.05 -43.45
CA VAL A 8 18.07 -10.12 -43.00
C VAL A 8 17.17 -10.77 -41.95
N ALA A 9 16.84 -12.06 -42.09
CA ALA A 9 16.06 -12.79 -41.09
C ALA A 9 16.82 -12.97 -39.76
N ALA A 10 18.13 -13.22 -39.81
CA ALA A 10 18.96 -13.33 -38.61
C ALA A 10 19.09 -11.99 -37.85
N PHE A 11 19.20 -10.87 -38.56
CA PHE A 11 19.23 -9.53 -37.94
C PHE A 11 17.90 -9.17 -37.27
N PHE A 12 16.75 -9.52 -37.88
CA PHE A 12 15.45 -9.32 -37.24
C PHE A 12 15.28 -10.16 -35.97
N PHE A 13 15.77 -11.42 -35.96
CA PHE A 13 15.67 -12.28 -34.79
C PHE A 13 16.56 -11.83 -33.61
N VAL A 14 17.74 -11.27 -33.89
CA VAL A 14 18.65 -10.74 -32.86
C VAL A 14 18.12 -9.43 -32.25
N VAL A 15 17.36 -8.62 -33.00
CA VAL A 15 16.74 -7.39 -32.46
C VAL A 15 15.58 -7.71 -31.50
N PHE A 16 14.84 -8.81 -31.72
CA PHE A 16 13.76 -9.25 -30.82
C PHE A 16 14.25 -10.01 -29.57
N LEU A 17 15.53 -10.38 -29.49
CA LEU A 17 16.17 -10.99 -28.31
C LEU A 17 16.80 -9.97 -27.35
N ARG A 18 16.63 -8.67 -27.60
CA ARG A 18 16.83 -7.67 -26.55
C ARG A 18 15.65 -7.78 -25.60
N GLY A 19 15.85 -8.54 -24.51
CA GLY A 19 14.92 -8.58 -23.40
C GLY A 19 14.39 -7.18 -23.13
N GLY A 20 13.06 -7.04 -23.14
CA GLY A 20 12.42 -5.81 -22.69
C GLY A 20 12.99 -5.42 -21.32
N PRO A 21 12.97 -4.13 -20.95
CA PRO A 21 13.45 -3.72 -19.64
C PRO A 21 12.79 -4.64 -18.60
N LEU A 22 13.61 -5.37 -17.84
CA LEU A 22 13.15 -6.03 -16.64
C LEU A 22 12.42 -4.94 -15.85
N ALA A 23 11.10 -5.04 -15.75
CA ALA A 23 10.32 -4.12 -14.94
C ALA A 23 10.79 -4.31 -13.51
N HIS A 24 11.73 -3.48 -13.07
CA HIS A 24 12.15 -3.43 -11.69
C HIS A 24 10.98 -2.78 -10.97
N CYS A 25 10.08 -3.62 -10.44
CA CYS A 25 8.96 -3.21 -9.59
C CYS A 25 9.49 -2.78 -8.21
N GLN A 26 10.53 -1.94 -8.20
CA GLN A 26 11.24 -1.54 -7.02
C GLN A 26 10.58 -0.30 -6.45
N LEU A 27 10.18 -0.38 -5.19
CA LEU A 27 9.63 0.76 -4.47
C LEU A 27 10.71 1.84 -4.32
N THR A 28 10.31 3.11 -4.43
CA THR A 28 11.20 4.26 -4.29
C THR A 28 10.54 5.32 -3.41
N PRO A 29 11.29 5.97 -2.52
CA PRO A 29 10.80 7.12 -1.76
C PRO A 29 10.18 8.23 -2.59
N THR A 30 10.67 8.40 -3.82
CA THR A 30 10.34 9.54 -4.68
C THR A 30 9.17 9.25 -5.63
N PHE A 31 8.43 8.16 -5.41
CA PHE A 31 7.42 7.67 -6.36
C PHE A 31 6.34 8.70 -6.68
N TYR A 32 5.95 9.52 -5.70
CA TYR A 32 4.91 10.55 -5.86
C TYR A 32 5.44 11.98 -5.96
N ASP A 33 6.76 12.20 -6.02
CA ASP A 33 7.36 13.56 -5.97
C ASP A 33 6.82 14.48 -7.08
N GLN A 34 6.50 13.91 -8.24
CA GLN A 34 5.97 14.66 -9.39
C GLN A 34 4.44 14.61 -9.48
N THR A 35 3.83 13.50 -9.08
CA THR A 35 2.41 13.23 -9.32
C THR A 35 1.52 13.62 -8.14
N CYS A 36 2.02 13.52 -6.92
CA CYS A 36 1.34 13.97 -5.70
C CYS A 36 2.35 14.47 -4.64
N PRO A 37 3.03 15.61 -4.88
CA PRO A 37 4.14 16.09 -4.04
C PRO A 37 3.77 16.33 -2.57
N ASN A 38 2.49 16.54 -2.28
CA ASN A 38 1.99 16.84 -0.94
C ASN A 38 1.48 15.60 -0.19
N VAL A 39 1.65 14.38 -0.73
CA VAL A 39 1.05 13.15 -0.19
C VAL A 39 1.30 12.96 1.32
N SER A 40 2.56 13.05 1.77
CA SER A 40 2.89 12.87 3.19
C SER A 40 2.33 14.00 4.06
N SER A 41 2.38 15.25 3.57
CA SER A 41 1.84 16.38 4.32
C SER A 41 0.32 16.30 4.53
N ILE A 42 -0.42 15.82 3.52
CA ILE A 42 -1.88 15.62 3.62
C ILE A 42 -2.18 14.54 4.66
N ILE A 43 -1.50 13.39 4.56
CA ILE A 43 -1.67 12.27 5.51
C ILE A 43 -1.33 12.72 6.94
N ARG A 44 -0.17 13.36 7.13
CA ARG A 44 0.28 13.90 8.42
C ARG A 44 -0.74 14.84 9.04
N ASN A 45 -1.31 15.76 8.26
CA ASN A 45 -2.28 16.72 8.74
C ASN A 45 -3.59 16.06 9.20
N VAL A 46 -4.04 15.01 8.50
CA VAL A 46 -5.20 14.22 8.94
C VAL A 46 -4.90 13.55 10.28
N ILE A 47 -3.75 12.87 10.42
CA ILE A 47 -3.37 12.19 11.68
C ILE A 47 -3.27 13.19 12.83
N ALA A 48 -2.59 14.32 12.60
CA ALA A 48 -2.44 15.36 13.61
C ALA A 48 -3.79 15.93 14.07
N THR A 49 -4.76 16.05 13.15
CA THR A 49 -6.13 16.47 13.48
C THR A 49 -6.85 15.41 14.30
N GLU A 50 -6.77 14.13 13.90
CA GLU A 50 -7.42 13.04 14.62
C GLU A 50 -6.83 12.82 16.02
N LEU A 51 -5.54 13.05 16.21
CA LEU A 51 -4.90 12.96 17.53
C LEU A 51 -5.51 13.92 18.56
N ALA A 52 -6.17 15.00 18.14
CA ALA A 52 -6.84 15.93 19.05
C ALA A 52 -8.09 15.33 19.70
N THR A 53 -8.74 14.35 19.07
CA THR A 53 -9.96 13.71 19.56
C THR A 53 -9.74 12.24 19.93
N ASP A 54 -8.74 11.59 19.35
CA ASP A 54 -8.34 10.22 19.61
C ASP A 54 -6.82 10.06 19.69
N ALA A 55 -6.30 10.08 20.92
CA ALA A 55 -4.88 9.86 21.20
C ALA A 55 -4.36 8.46 20.78
N ARG A 56 -5.24 7.50 20.46
CA ARG A 56 -4.86 6.13 20.07
C ARG A 56 -4.74 5.94 18.55
N ILE A 57 -5.13 6.93 17.74
CA ILE A 57 -5.21 6.74 16.30
C ILE A 57 -3.87 6.37 15.67
N GLY A 58 -2.77 7.00 16.09
CA GLY A 58 -1.44 6.71 15.55
C GLY A 58 -1.03 5.25 15.75
N GLY A 59 -1.21 4.71 16.97
CA GLY A 59 -0.96 3.29 17.24
C GLY A 59 -1.90 2.35 16.46
N SER A 60 -3.12 2.81 16.17
CA SER A 60 -4.09 2.04 15.38
C SER A 60 -3.67 1.96 13.92
N LEU A 61 -3.23 3.07 13.32
CA LEU A 61 -2.76 3.13 11.92
C LEU A 61 -1.48 2.32 11.71
N ILE A 62 -0.53 2.38 12.65
CA ILE A 62 0.66 1.51 12.64
C ILE A 62 0.25 0.04 12.62
N ARG A 63 -0.75 -0.33 13.45
CA ARG A 63 -1.26 -1.70 13.51
C ARG A 63 -1.96 -2.13 12.22
N LEU A 64 -2.73 -1.25 11.58
CA LEU A 64 -3.34 -1.54 10.27
C LEU A 64 -2.26 -1.84 9.23
N HIS A 65 -1.21 -1.03 9.14
CA HIS A 65 -0.11 -1.30 8.21
C HIS A 65 0.60 -2.63 8.51
N PHE A 66 0.85 -2.94 9.78
CA PHE A 66 1.40 -4.24 10.20
C PHE A 66 0.52 -5.41 9.76
N HIS A 67 -0.80 -5.31 9.98
CA HIS A 67 -1.73 -6.38 9.63
C HIS A 67 -1.88 -6.57 8.12
N ASP A 68 -1.91 -5.48 7.35
CA ASP A 68 -1.91 -5.52 5.89
C ASP A 68 -0.66 -6.25 5.38
N CYS A 69 0.53 -5.80 5.80
CA CYS A 69 1.79 -6.39 5.35
C CYS A 69 2.00 -7.87 5.71
N PHE A 70 1.34 -8.37 6.76
CA PHE A 70 1.46 -9.76 7.19
C PHE A 70 0.55 -10.73 6.40
N VAL A 71 -0.42 -10.21 5.66
CA VAL A 71 -1.39 -11.00 4.91
C VAL A 71 -1.20 -10.70 3.43
N ASN A 72 -0.53 -11.60 2.70
CA ASN A 72 -0.20 -11.44 1.27
C ASN A 72 0.66 -10.21 0.89
N GLY A 73 1.13 -9.44 1.87
CA GLY A 73 2.00 -8.29 1.68
C GLY A 73 1.23 -6.97 1.81
N CYS A 74 1.94 -5.85 1.73
CA CYS A 74 1.33 -4.53 1.93
C CYS A 74 0.56 -4.12 0.66
N ASP A 75 -0.69 -4.56 0.52
CA ASP A 75 -1.49 -4.43 -0.69
C ASP A 75 -2.89 -3.85 -0.42
N ALA A 76 -3.14 -3.30 0.76
CA ALA A 76 -4.43 -2.75 1.20
C ALA A 76 -5.61 -3.74 1.17
N SER A 77 -5.35 -5.06 1.08
CA SER A 77 -6.39 -6.08 1.17
C SER A 77 -7.16 -6.01 2.50
N LEU A 78 -6.50 -5.60 3.58
CA LEU A 78 -7.12 -5.37 4.89
C LEU A 78 -8.26 -4.34 4.86
N LEU A 79 -8.22 -3.38 3.93
CA LEU A 79 -9.17 -2.29 3.86
C LEU A 79 -10.49 -2.67 3.16
N LEU A 80 -10.51 -3.77 2.41
CA LEU A 80 -11.68 -4.21 1.65
C LEU A 80 -12.79 -4.70 2.58
N ASP A 81 -14.00 -4.16 2.40
CA ASP A 81 -15.21 -4.63 3.07
C ASP A 81 -15.81 -5.86 2.38
N ASN A 82 -16.75 -6.51 3.07
CA ASN A 82 -17.48 -7.64 2.52
C ASN A 82 -18.24 -7.24 1.24
N SER A 83 -18.28 -8.17 0.29
CA SER A 83 -19.10 -8.11 -0.91
C SER A 83 -19.56 -9.51 -1.30
N ASP A 84 -20.30 -9.64 -2.41
CA ASP A 84 -20.71 -10.96 -2.93
C ASP A 84 -19.54 -11.91 -3.22
N THR A 85 -18.34 -11.36 -3.47
CA THR A 85 -17.13 -12.12 -3.80
C THR A 85 -15.98 -11.96 -2.81
N ILE A 86 -16.11 -11.06 -1.82
CA ILE A 86 -15.06 -10.76 -0.84
C ILE A 86 -15.56 -11.08 0.56
N VAL A 87 -14.81 -11.93 1.26
CA VAL A 87 -14.89 -12.08 2.71
C VAL A 87 -13.76 -11.27 3.33
N SER A 88 -14.12 -10.20 4.03
CA SER A 88 -13.20 -9.19 4.53
C SER A 88 -12.24 -9.75 5.58
N GLU A 89 -10.98 -9.30 5.51
CA GLU A 89 -9.99 -9.53 6.56
C GLU A 89 -10.37 -8.85 7.87
N LYS A 90 -11.21 -7.80 7.83
CA LYS A 90 -11.74 -7.13 9.04
C LYS A 90 -12.51 -8.10 9.95
N GLU A 91 -13.03 -9.20 9.41
CA GLU A 91 -13.71 -10.25 10.19
C GLU A 91 -12.77 -11.33 10.77
N ALA A 92 -11.48 -11.32 10.42
CA ALA A 92 -10.53 -12.27 10.97
C ALA A 92 -10.40 -12.09 12.50
N GLY A 93 -10.08 -13.15 13.23
CA GLY A 93 -10.05 -13.12 14.70
C GLY A 93 -9.11 -12.07 15.29
N GLY A 94 -7.98 -11.79 14.62
CA GLY A 94 -7.04 -10.72 15.01
C GLY A 94 -7.52 -9.30 14.69
N ASN A 95 -8.52 -9.15 13.82
CA ASN A 95 -9.03 -7.87 13.32
C ASN A 95 -10.39 -7.50 13.89
N ASN A 96 -11.30 -8.46 13.97
CA ASN A 96 -12.68 -8.23 14.37
C ASN A 96 -12.75 -7.71 15.81
N ASN A 97 -13.50 -6.63 16.04
CA ASN A 97 -13.57 -5.92 17.33
C ASN A 97 -12.20 -5.50 17.89
N SER A 98 -11.21 -5.29 17.02
CA SER A 98 -9.83 -5.02 17.42
C SER A 98 -9.15 -3.97 16.53
N ALA A 99 -9.06 -4.23 15.22
CA ALA A 99 -8.54 -3.28 14.24
C ALA A 99 -9.47 -2.08 14.12
N ARG A 100 -8.90 -0.87 14.01
CA ARG A 100 -9.65 0.40 14.00
C ARG A 100 -8.87 1.50 13.27
N GLY A 101 -9.55 2.61 12.95
CA GLY A 101 -8.97 3.74 12.21
C GLY A 101 -9.21 3.68 10.71
N PHE A 102 -10.08 2.80 10.23
CA PHE A 102 -10.44 2.68 8.81
C PHE A 102 -11.06 3.99 8.26
N ASP A 103 -11.90 4.64 9.05
CA ASP A 103 -12.54 5.92 8.72
C ASP A 103 -11.54 7.07 8.55
N VAL A 104 -10.43 7.00 9.29
CA VAL A 104 -9.33 7.96 9.17
C VAL A 104 -8.55 7.73 7.87
N VAL A 105 -8.35 6.47 7.47
CA VAL A 105 -7.78 6.11 6.17
C VAL A 105 -8.69 6.58 5.03
N ASP A 106 -10.01 6.40 5.14
CA ASP A 106 -10.97 6.88 4.15
C ASP A 106 -10.88 8.40 3.96
N ARG A 107 -10.71 9.14 5.08
CA ARG A 107 -10.57 10.60 5.04
C ARG A 107 -9.27 11.05 4.37
N MET A 108 -8.16 10.36 4.64
CA MET A 108 -6.90 10.59 3.92
C MET A 108 -7.07 10.34 2.44
N LYS A 109 -7.69 9.20 2.07
CA LYS A 109 -7.94 8.83 0.68
C LYS A 109 -8.80 9.86 -0.02
N ALA A 110 -9.88 10.33 0.59
CA ALA A 110 -10.76 11.34 0.02
C ALA A 110 -10.02 12.67 -0.27
N LEU A 111 -9.18 13.14 0.66
CA LEU A 111 -8.38 14.35 0.48
C LEU A 111 -7.32 14.18 -0.60
N LEU A 112 -6.67 13.01 -0.65
CA LEU A 112 -5.69 12.69 -1.69
C LEU A 112 -6.34 12.58 -3.07
N GLU A 113 -7.50 11.94 -3.19
CA GLU A 113 -8.23 11.88 -4.46
C GLU A 113 -8.70 13.25 -4.94
N SER A 114 -9.01 14.17 -4.01
CA SER A 114 -9.29 15.57 -4.36
C SER A 114 -8.06 16.33 -4.84
N ALA A 115 -6.86 15.99 -4.35
CA ALA A 115 -5.62 16.70 -4.65
C ALA A 115 -4.89 16.12 -5.87
N CYS A 116 -4.88 14.80 -6.00
CA CYS A 116 -4.18 14.01 -7.01
C CYS A 116 -5.03 12.77 -7.38
N PRO A 117 -6.06 12.94 -8.23
CA PRO A 117 -7.00 11.87 -8.56
C PRO A 117 -6.32 10.60 -9.09
N ALA A 118 -6.83 9.45 -8.66
CA ALA A 118 -6.40 8.11 -9.09
C ALA A 118 -4.88 7.87 -9.07
N THR A 119 -4.17 8.55 -8.16
CA THR A 119 -2.70 8.56 -8.14
C THR A 119 -2.13 7.73 -7.00
N VAL A 120 -2.55 7.99 -5.76
CA VAL A 120 -1.95 7.36 -4.57
C VAL A 120 -2.72 6.10 -4.18
N SER A 121 -2.04 4.96 -4.10
CA SER A 121 -2.63 3.70 -3.67
C SER A 121 -2.99 3.69 -2.18
N CYS A 122 -4.03 2.97 -1.80
CA CYS A 122 -4.40 2.77 -0.40
C CYS A 122 -3.28 2.06 0.39
N ALA A 123 -2.54 1.16 -0.25
CA ALA A 123 -1.39 0.48 0.35
C ALA A 123 -0.27 1.47 0.75
N ASP A 124 0.02 2.45 -0.09
CA ASP A 124 0.98 3.50 0.25
C ASP A 124 0.42 4.50 1.27
N ILE A 125 -0.90 4.74 1.31
CA ILE A 125 -1.53 5.53 2.38
C ILE A 125 -1.27 4.88 3.73
N LEU A 126 -1.50 3.57 3.89
CA LEU A 126 -1.20 2.85 5.13
C LEU A 126 0.29 2.93 5.50
N THR A 127 1.16 2.80 4.49
CA THR A 127 2.62 2.87 4.69
C THR A 127 3.06 4.24 5.22
N ILE A 128 2.61 5.33 4.58
CA ILE A 128 2.94 6.69 5.02
C ILE A 128 2.26 7.00 6.35
N ALA A 129 1.01 6.58 6.54
CA ALA A 129 0.28 6.82 7.77
C ALA A 129 0.93 6.16 8.99
N ALA A 130 1.52 4.97 8.83
CA ALA A 130 2.27 4.31 9.88
C ALA A 130 3.55 5.08 10.25
N GLU A 131 4.30 5.58 9.26
CA GLU A 131 5.50 6.38 9.49
C GLU A 131 5.17 7.70 10.19
N GLU A 132 4.23 8.47 9.65
CA GLU A 132 3.81 9.76 10.19
C GLU A 132 3.22 9.61 11.60
N SER A 133 2.54 8.50 11.88
CA SER A 133 2.06 8.17 13.23
C SER A 133 3.20 7.98 14.23
N VAL A 134 4.31 7.35 13.83
CA VAL A 134 5.50 7.20 14.68
C VAL A 134 6.17 8.55 14.90
N VAL A 135 6.34 9.36 13.84
CA VAL A 135 6.93 10.70 13.95
C VAL A 135 6.12 11.61 14.85
N LEU A 136 4.79 11.63 14.69
CA LEU A 136 3.90 12.46 15.52
C LEU A 136 3.87 12.01 16.98
N ALA A 137 4.17 10.74 17.27
CA ALA A 137 4.34 10.22 18.63
C ALA A 137 5.74 10.53 19.23
N GLY A 138 6.61 11.25 18.52
CA GLY A 138 7.97 11.58 18.96
C GLY A 138 9.01 10.49 18.65
N GLY A 139 8.67 9.52 17.81
CA GLY A 139 9.59 8.50 17.32
C GLY A 139 10.53 9.01 16.21
N PRO A 140 11.33 8.10 15.62
CA PRO A 140 12.21 8.44 14.51
C PRO A 140 11.41 8.78 13.24
N ASN A 141 12.01 9.59 12.39
CA ASN A 141 11.60 9.80 11.00
C ASN A 141 12.43 8.89 10.10
N TRP A 142 11.79 8.23 9.14
CA TRP A 142 12.50 7.51 8.10
C TRP A 142 11.81 7.64 6.75
N THR A 143 12.60 7.50 5.70
CA THR A 143 12.08 7.56 4.34
C THR A 143 11.44 6.22 3.94
N VAL A 144 10.11 6.20 3.78
CA VAL A 144 9.39 5.01 3.31
C VAL A 144 9.53 4.83 1.79
N PRO A 145 9.89 3.64 1.28
CA PRO A 145 9.76 3.33 -0.15
C PRO A 145 8.29 3.25 -0.55
N LEU A 146 7.92 3.82 -1.69
CA LEU A 146 6.55 3.94 -2.19
C LEU A 146 6.41 3.36 -3.61
N GLY A 147 5.19 3.21 -4.09
CA GLY A 147 4.83 2.61 -5.36
C GLY A 147 4.10 1.27 -5.24
N ARG A 148 3.53 0.96 -4.07
CA ARG A 148 2.66 -0.21 -3.89
C ARG A 148 1.36 -0.01 -4.66
N ARG A 149 0.70 -1.13 -4.98
CA ARG A 149 -0.61 -1.12 -5.64
C ARG A 149 -1.61 -1.88 -4.79
N ASP A 150 -2.88 -1.51 -4.95
CA ASP A 150 -3.98 -2.08 -4.18
C ASP A 150 -4.42 -3.42 -4.75
N SER A 151 -4.67 -4.37 -3.86
CA SER A 151 -5.27 -5.65 -4.15
C SER A 151 -6.76 -5.51 -4.48
N THR A 152 -7.26 -6.45 -5.27
CA THR A 152 -8.69 -6.56 -5.60
C THR A 152 -9.40 -7.67 -4.82
N THR A 153 -8.69 -8.32 -3.90
CA THR A 153 -9.18 -9.46 -3.11
C THR A 153 -8.66 -9.38 -1.68
N ALA A 154 -9.44 -9.87 -0.73
CA ALA A 154 -9.02 -10.05 0.66
C ALA A 154 -9.01 -11.53 1.03
N SER A 155 -8.26 -11.90 2.07
CA SER A 155 -8.22 -13.29 2.56
C SER A 155 -8.32 -13.38 4.07
N ARG A 156 -9.57 -13.49 4.58
CA ARG A 156 -9.84 -13.74 5.99
C ARG A 156 -9.10 -14.98 6.54
N ASP A 157 -8.99 -16.03 5.74
CA ASP A 157 -8.31 -17.27 6.14
C ASP A 157 -6.79 -17.09 6.25
N ALA A 158 -6.19 -16.33 5.33
CA ALA A 158 -4.78 -15.95 5.45
C ALA A 158 -4.56 -15.04 6.67
N ALA A 159 -5.44 -14.08 6.92
CA ALA A 159 -5.37 -13.24 8.12
C ALA A 159 -5.46 -14.06 9.42
N ASN A 160 -6.35 -15.06 9.49
CA ASN A 160 -6.43 -15.97 10.64
C ASN A 160 -5.18 -16.85 10.81
N SER A 161 -4.44 -17.11 9.73
CA SER A 161 -3.30 -18.02 9.72
C SER A 161 -1.98 -17.32 9.99
N PHE A 162 -1.79 -16.12 9.42
CA PHE A 162 -0.51 -15.41 9.43
C PHE A 162 -0.41 -14.32 10.50
N LEU A 163 -1.53 -13.76 10.96
CA LEU A 163 -1.48 -12.79 12.05
C LEU A 163 -1.04 -13.50 13.35
N PRO A 164 0.06 -13.04 13.99
CA PRO A 164 0.51 -13.61 15.26
C PRO A 164 -0.59 -13.51 16.33
N ARG A 165 -0.79 -14.59 17.07
CA ARG A 165 -1.75 -14.65 18.19
C ARG A 165 -1.06 -14.34 19.50
N THR A 166 -1.74 -13.59 20.37
CA THR A 166 -1.36 -13.46 21.78
C THR A 166 -1.82 -14.70 22.53
N TYR A 167 -0.93 -15.38 23.26
CA TYR A 167 -1.22 -16.63 23.99
C TYR A 167 -1.99 -16.40 25.31
N LEU A 168 -3.03 -15.55 25.32
CA LEU A 168 -3.89 -15.35 26.49
C LEU A 168 -5.20 -16.10 26.32
#